data_AF-A0A6S7J3W3-F1
#
_entry.id   AF-A0A6S7J3W3-F1
#
_cell.length_a   1.000
_cell.length_b   1.000
_cell.length_c   1.000
_cell.angle_alpha   90.00
_cell.angle_beta   90.00
_cell.angle_gamma   90.00
#
_symmetry.space_group_name_H-M   'P 1'
#
loop_
_entity.id
_entity.type
_entity.pdbx_description
1 polymer ?
#
loop_
_entity_poly.entity_id
_entity_poly.type
_entity_poly.pdbx_seq_one_letter_code
_entity_poly.pdbx_strand_id
1 'polypeptide(L)'
;MVVHIFRSEASGNCLYSSVSLVLVGDNSLVPILRKLTSIELFMNANFYSQHPLFLSIVEKHSEFSNSLKNLLLLSVSQECLDSGLTIDALVKKEAYLNCHDKKWASFVCIFGLSSVIGRCIRTYYPDSAEIRPKLMFNSLIHPSNPSKISSDALHILFCHEELVNPSDLEVTSVEIITHSKLKLLICCCYRPPNAEKIWLDKFNSILADLLSRHDNIIICGDFNFPKVNWQSPAKTFGADEISFTEQLNNFYLIQLNTLATRGVNILDLVISSVPNQINNIILLNPENSSLFTDHSVIIFDLKTSIRAGPRLNRSVLDFRRGDFEGLHSALQVTDLSTIIQQDSDINEDWLLWKDTFLTTVNDFVPSQKIKGRNSLSWLNGKLLNRRQRVTVLGATSSEKPVMSGVPQGSILGPILFLLYVNDLPDVVNNAKVASFADDTKLFKCVDSHTDGASIQSDLDNLEWSTSSGLVFNQNKCKCQRITRKKTTTEFPYTLKNKTLAVTTEEKDLGIWVTRI
;
A
#
# COMPACT_ATOMS: atom_id res chain seq x y z
N MET A 1 -0.60 15.81 -3.64
CA MET A 1 -0.61 14.87 -2.50
C MET A 1 -0.08 15.65 -1.32
N VAL A 2 -0.95 16.05 -0.41
CA VAL A 2 -0.54 16.75 0.82
C VAL A 2 -0.07 15.68 1.80
N VAL A 3 1.13 15.82 2.34
CA VAL A 3 1.70 14.87 3.30
C VAL A 3 1.79 15.57 4.65
N HIS A 4 1.00 15.11 5.61
CA HIS A 4 1.04 15.62 6.98
C HIS A 4 1.97 14.73 7.81
N ILE A 5 2.94 15.35 8.50
CA ILE A 5 3.90 14.66 9.35
C ILE A 5 3.61 15.08 10.79
N PHE A 6 3.25 14.12 11.65
CA PHE A 6 3.02 14.33 13.07
C PHE A 6 4.22 13.80 13.85
N ARG A 7 4.81 14.62 14.71
CA ARG A 7 5.87 14.16 15.63
C ARG A 7 5.22 13.41 16.79
N SER A 8 5.56 12.14 16.96
CA SER A 8 5.17 11.37 18.15
C SER A 8 6.04 11.70 19.35
N GLU A 9 5.59 11.34 20.55
CA GLU A 9 6.41 11.43 21.76
C GLU A 9 7.71 10.62 21.61
N ALA A 10 8.86 11.18 22.00
CA ALA A 10 10.17 10.51 22.02
C ALA A 10 10.31 9.59 23.26
N SER A 11 9.30 8.76 23.51
CA SER A 11 9.25 7.81 24.61
C SER A 11 9.12 6.38 24.08
N GLY A 12 9.19 5.37 24.94
CA GLY A 12 8.91 4.00 24.52
C GLY A 12 7.48 3.77 24.02
N ASN A 13 6.58 4.75 24.13
CA ASN A 13 5.25 4.77 23.52
C ASN A 13 5.22 5.32 22.08
N CYS A 14 6.34 5.74 21.50
CA CYS A 14 6.41 6.43 20.21
C CYS A 14 5.65 5.75 19.05
N LEU A 15 5.69 4.41 18.96
CA LEU A 15 4.98 3.64 17.94
C LEU A 15 3.45 3.83 18.06
N TYR A 16 2.94 3.68 19.29
CA TYR A 16 1.50 3.80 19.56
C TYR A 16 1.05 5.26 19.54
N SER A 17 1.90 6.19 19.96
CA SER A 17 1.66 7.63 19.88
C SER A 17 1.54 8.06 18.41
N SER A 18 2.45 7.62 17.54
CA SER A 18 2.38 7.86 16.08
C SER A 18 1.03 7.43 15.50
N VAL A 19 0.55 6.24 15.86
CA VAL A 19 -0.73 5.72 15.34
C VAL A 19 -1.93 6.41 15.99
N SER A 20 -1.90 6.68 17.30
CA SER A 20 -2.95 7.41 18.01
C SER A 20 -3.16 8.81 17.42
N LEU A 21 -2.08 9.55 17.17
CA LEU A 21 -2.14 10.88 16.57
C LEU A 21 -2.77 10.86 15.17
N VAL A 22 -2.47 9.85 14.35
CA VAL A 22 -3.07 9.71 13.01
C VAL A 22 -4.54 9.31 13.07
N LEU A 23 -4.94 8.50 14.06
CA LEU A 23 -6.31 7.98 14.15
C LEU A 23 -7.27 8.95 14.84
N VAL A 24 -6.83 9.67 15.88
CA VAL A 24 -7.70 10.50 16.74
C VAL A 24 -7.14 11.90 17.04
N GLY A 25 -5.93 12.23 16.58
CA GLY A 25 -5.33 13.54 16.78
C GLY A 25 -4.68 13.77 18.16
N ASP A 26 -4.75 12.80 19.07
CA ASP A 26 -4.15 12.86 20.40
C ASP A 26 -3.55 11.50 20.84
N ASN A 27 -3.05 11.42 22.07
CA ASN A 27 -2.45 10.19 22.64
C ASN A 27 -3.43 9.32 23.44
N SER A 28 -4.75 9.55 23.35
CA SER A 28 -5.76 8.83 24.15
C SER A 28 -5.81 7.33 23.84
N LEU A 29 -5.46 6.91 22.62
CA LEU A 29 -5.48 5.50 22.23
C LEU A 29 -4.18 4.74 22.55
N VAL A 30 -3.13 5.41 23.05
CA VAL A 30 -1.84 4.76 23.32
C VAL A 30 -1.98 3.52 24.22
N PRO A 31 -2.69 3.57 25.37
CA PRO A 31 -2.78 2.42 26.27
C PRO A 31 -3.55 1.24 25.66
N ILE A 32 -4.59 1.53 24.88
CA ILE A 32 -5.44 0.49 24.28
C ILE A 32 -4.77 -0.15 23.06
N LEU A 33 -4.12 0.65 22.19
CA LEU A 33 -3.37 0.15 21.04
C LEU A 33 -2.23 -0.78 21.48
N ARG A 34 -1.48 -0.40 22.52
CA ARG A 34 -0.40 -1.23 23.08
C ARG A 34 -0.94 -2.58 23.58
N LYS A 35 -1.99 -2.57 24.39
CA LYS A 35 -2.61 -3.79 24.93
C LYS A 35 -3.18 -4.70 23.85
N LEU A 36 -3.92 -4.14 22.89
CA LEU A 36 -4.50 -4.92 21.79
C LEU A 36 -3.41 -5.52 20.91
N THR A 37 -2.33 -4.77 20.64
CA THR A 37 -1.17 -5.27 19.88
C THR A 37 -0.51 -6.44 20.59
N SER A 38 -0.30 -6.34 21.90
CA SER A 38 0.20 -7.46 22.70
C SER A 38 -0.72 -8.67 22.66
N ILE A 39 -2.03 -8.50 22.80
CA ILE A 39 -3.00 -9.60 22.74
C ILE A 39 -2.95 -10.27 21.36
N GLU A 40 -2.98 -9.49 20.29
CA GLU A 40 -2.95 -9.98 18.90
C GLU A 40 -1.68 -10.81 18.63
N LEU A 41 -0.51 -10.30 19.01
CA LEU A 41 0.75 -11.03 18.86
C LEU A 41 0.79 -12.31 19.68
N PHE A 42 0.28 -12.26 20.92
CA PHE A 42 0.32 -13.41 21.82
C PHE A 42 -0.61 -14.54 21.32
N MET A 43 -1.81 -14.19 20.88
CA MET A 43 -2.81 -15.13 20.37
C MET A 43 -2.41 -15.74 19.03
N ASN A 44 -1.80 -14.93 18.15
CA ASN A 44 -1.43 -15.34 16.79
C ASN A 44 0.09 -15.56 16.63
N ALA A 45 0.79 -15.89 17.72
CA ALA A 45 2.25 -16.02 17.73
C ALA A 45 2.79 -16.99 16.67
N ASN A 46 2.09 -18.10 16.41
CA ASN A 46 2.47 -19.08 15.40
C ASN A 46 2.39 -18.52 13.95
N PHE A 47 1.49 -17.57 13.70
CA PHE A 47 1.40 -16.91 12.41
C PHE A 47 2.58 -15.93 12.24
N TYR A 48 2.82 -15.07 13.23
CA TYR A 48 3.88 -14.06 13.14
C TYR A 48 5.29 -14.67 13.18
N SER A 49 5.48 -15.82 13.85
CA SER A 49 6.77 -16.51 13.89
C SER A 49 7.22 -17.05 12.53
N GLN A 50 6.27 -17.27 11.60
CA GLN A 50 6.55 -17.74 10.24
C GLN A 50 6.80 -16.60 9.26
N HIS A 51 6.69 -15.33 9.69
CA HIS A 51 6.81 -14.20 8.79
C HIS A 51 8.26 -14.07 8.25
N PRO A 52 8.50 -14.06 6.92
CA PRO A 52 9.85 -14.08 6.34
C PRO A 52 10.77 -12.96 6.82
N LEU A 53 10.24 -11.74 6.99
CA LEU A 53 11.02 -10.63 7.54
C LEU A 53 11.43 -10.89 8.99
N PHE A 54 10.55 -11.47 9.82
CA PHE A 54 10.84 -11.76 11.23
C PHE A 54 11.87 -12.88 11.35
N LEU A 55 11.72 -13.97 10.57
CA LEU A 55 12.69 -15.06 10.49
C LEU A 55 14.07 -14.55 10.08
N SER A 56 14.13 -13.72 9.04
CA SER A 56 15.40 -13.16 8.55
C SER A 56 16.12 -12.30 9.58
N ILE A 57 15.38 -11.66 10.52
CA ILE A 57 15.95 -10.87 11.61
C ILE A 57 16.52 -11.79 12.69
N VAL A 58 15.81 -12.86 13.04
CA VAL A 58 16.20 -13.80 14.09
C VAL A 58 17.43 -14.63 13.66
N GLU A 59 17.39 -15.22 12.46
CA GLU A 59 18.46 -16.09 11.94
C GLU A 59 19.79 -15.37 11.81
N LYS A 60 19.74 -14.12 11.37
CA LYS A 60 20.93 -13.32 11.09
C LYS A 60 21.50 -12.63 12.30
N HIS A 61 20.84 -12.68 13.46
CA HIS A 61 21.18 -11.86 14.62
C HIS A 61 22.67 -11.88 15.01
N SER A 62 23.31 -13.05 14.97
CA SER A 62 24.72 -13.26 15.34
C SER A 62 25.72 -12.63 14.35
N GLU A 63 25.38 -12.48 13.07
CA GLU A 63 26.24 -11.86 12.06
C GLU A 63 26.33 -10.33 12.22
N PHE A 64 25.33 -9.74 12.88
CA PHE A 64 25.17 -8.29 13.00
C PHE A 64 25.49 -7.75 14.41
N SER A 65 25.95 -8.60 15.34
CA SER A 65 26.18 -8.22 16.75
C SER A 65 27.41 -7.35 17.00
N ASN A 66 28.27 -7.11 15.99
CA ASN A 66 29.57 -6.44 16.18
C ASN A 66 29.59 -4.95 15.86
N SER A 67 28.47 -4.36 15.44
CA SER A 67 28.35 -2.92 15.28
C SER A 67 26.89 -2.57 15.44
N LEU A 68 26.47 -1.95 16.54
CA LEU A 68 25.18 -1.25 16.61
C LEU A 68 25.00 -0.50 17.94
N LYS A 69 25.18 0.83 17.89
CA LYS A 69 24.49 1.72 18.83
C LYS A 69 23.01 1.78 18.38
N ASN A 70 22.08 1.53 19.30
CA ASN A 70 20.64 1.84 19.28
C ASN A 70 19.66 1.01 18.43
N LEU A 71 20.02 0.45 17.27
CA LEU A 71 19.03 -0.20 16.37
C LEU A 71 18.70 -1.67 16.73
N LEU A 72 19.44 -2.28 17.66
CA LEU A 72 19.15 -3.60 18.26
C LEU A 72 17.77 -3.62 18.95
N LEU A 73 17.38 -2.52 19.61
CA LEU A 73 16.11 -2.40 20.34
C LEU A 73 14.87 -2.45 19.45
N LEU A 74 15.00 -2.10 18.17
CA LEU A 74 13.86 -2.03 17.27
C LEU A 74 13.55 -3.36 16.60
N SER A 75 14.39 -4.39 16.69
CA SER A 75 14.17 -5.63 15.90
C SER A 75 13.48 -6.73 16.74
N VAL A 76 14.18 -7.16 17.79
CA VAL A 76 13.77 -8.11 18.84
C VAL A 76 14.59 -7.72 20.07
N SER A 77 14.01 -7.72 21.27
CA SER A 77 14.73 -7.36 22.48
C SER A 77 15.89 -8.34 22.76
N GLN A 78 17.03 -7.81 23.21
CA GLN A 78 18.22 -8.60 23.54
C GLN A 78 17.89 -9.70 24.56
N GLU A 79 17.08 -9.37 25.57
CA GLU A 79 16.59 -10.32 26.58
C GLU A 79 15.81 -11.51 25.99
N CYS A 80 15.13 -11.30 24.86
CA CYS A 80 14.44 -12.39 24.14
C CYS A 80 15.44 -13.25 23.37
N LEU A 81 16.42 -12.65 22.70
CA LEU A 81 17.42 -13.38 21.91
C LEU A 81 18.35 -14.24 22.79
N ASP A 82 18.72 -13.73 23.96
CA ASP A 82 19.57 -14.43 24.93
C ASP A 82 18.84 -15.61 25.62
N SER A 83 17.53 -15.73 25.45
CA SER A 83 16.73 -16.74 26.15
C SER A 83 16.72 -18.13 25.51
N GLY A 84 17.23 -18.28 24.28
CA GLY A 84 17.29 -19.57 23.56
C GLY A 84 15.92 -20.20 23.24
N LEU A 85 14.85 -19.40 23.29
CA LEU A 85 13.48 -19.85 23.04
C LEU A 85 13.23 -20.18 21.56
N THR A 86 12.22 -21.02 21.30
CA THR A 86 11.68 -21.21 19.94
C THR A 86 11.12 -19.90 19.40
N ILE A 87 11.05 -19.76 18.07
CA ILE A 87 10.67 -18.49 17.42
C ILE A 87 9.23 -18.07 17.79
N ASP A 88 8.30 -19.02 17.97
CA ASP A 88 6.94 -18.73 18.44
C ASP A 88 6.91 -18.25 19.91
N ALA A 89 7.75 -18.85 20.76
CA ALA A 89 7.91 -18.43 22.15
C ALA A 89 8.58 -17.05 22.25
N LEU A 90 9.46 -16.71 21.30
CA LEU A 90 10.06 -15.38 21.14
C LEU A 90 8.98 -14.31 20.87
N VAL A 91 8.05 -14.57 19.96
CA VAL A 91 6.93 -13.65 19.67
C VAL A 91 6.05 -13.46 20.91
N LYS A 92 5.74 -14.53 21.65
CA LYS A 92 4.98 -14.43 22.91
C LYS A 92 5.71 -13.63 23.97
N LYS A 93 7.03 -13.79 24.08
CA LYS A 93 7.85 -13.02 25.03
C LYS A 93 7.90 -11.53 24.65
N GLU A 94 8.04 -11.22 23.36
CA GLU A 94 7.94 -9.84 22.85
C GLU A 94 6.56 -9.22 23.13
N ALA A 95 5.49 -9.97 22.89
CA ALA A 95 4.13 -9.53 23.20
C ALA A 95 3.95 -9.20 24.70
N TYR A 96 4.50 -10.05 25.58
CA TYR A 96 4.49 -9.83 27.03
C TYR A 96 5.31 -8.59 27.44
N LEU A 97 6.51 -8.42 26.89
CA LEU A 97 7.34 -7.23 27.16
C LEU A 97 6.63 -5.95 26.70
N ASN A 98 5.99 -5.99 25.54
CA ASN A 98 5.26 -4.85 24.99
C ASN A 98 4.07 -4.40 25.86
N CYS A 99 3.51 -5.25 26.73
CA CYS A 99 2.45 -4.87 27.67
C CYS A 99 2.90 -3.79 28.68
N HIS A 100 4.20 -3.71 28.96
CA HIS A 100 4.72 -2.76 29.93
C HIS A 100 4.72 -1.35 29.34
N ASP A 101 4.11 -0.40 30.05
CA ASP A 101 4.07 0.99 29.61
C ASP A 101 5.49 1.55 29.41
N LYS A 102 5.66 2.36 28.35
CA LYS A 102 6.95 2.94 27.94
C LYS A 102 8.07 1.93 27.65
N LYS A 103 7.79 0.62 27.57
CA LYS A 103 8.75 -0.33 26.97
C LYS A 103 8.78 -0.11 25.47
N TRP A 104 9.98 0.02 24.91
CA TRP A 104 10.18 0.18 23.46
C TRP A 104 9.57 -1.01 22.71
N ALA A 105 8.70 -0.68 21.75
CA ALA A 105 8.09 -1.68 20.88
C ALA A 105 9.12 -2.19 19.87
N SER A 106 9.20 -3.51 19.72
CA SER A 106 10.01 -4.17 18.70
C SER A 106 9.32 -4.14 17.34
N PHE A 107 10.05 -4.48 16.27
CA PHE A 107 9.56 -4.47 14.90
C PHE A 107 8.36 -5.42 14.72
N VAL A 108 8.33 -6.54 15.45
CA VAL A 108 7.20 -7.47 15.40
C VAL A 108 5.88 -6.81 15.83
N CYS A 109 5.95 -5.79 16.71
CA CYS A 109 4.78 -5.03 17.15
C CYS A 109 4.11 -4.25 16.02
N ILE A 110 4.82 -3.92 14.94
CA ILE A 110 4.22 -3.23 13.78
C ILE A 110 3.28 -4.17 13.02
N PHE A 111 3.59 -5.47 12.95
CA PHE A 111 2.70 -6.47 12.32
C PHE A 111 1.42 -6.65 13.13
N GLY A 112 1.56 -6.85 14.44
CA GLY A 112 0.39 -6.95 15.33
C GLY A 112 -0.47 -5.69 15.29
N LEU A 113 0.16 -4.51 15.28
CA LEU A 113 -0.55 -3.24 15.22
C LEU A 113 -1.32 -3.06 13.91
N SER A 114 -0.74 -3.44 12.77
CA SER A 114 -1.40 -3.44 11.45
C SER A 114 -2.69 -4.28 11.47
N SER A 115 -2.65 -5.45 12.10
CA SER A 115 -3.80 -6.32 12.31
C SER A 115 -4.85 -5.72 13.24
N VAL A 116 -4.43 -5.13 14.37
CA VAL A 116 -5.32 -4.49 15.35
C VAL A 116 -6.10 -3.33 14.73
N ILE A 117 -5.44 -2.48 13.94
CA ILE A 117 -6.10 -1.33 13.31
C ILE A 117 -6.83 -1.69 12.01
N GLY A 118 -6.61 -2.89 11.46
CA GLY A 118 -7.20 -3.31 10.19
C GLY A 118 -6.74 -2.48 8.99
N ARG A 119 -5.50 -1.98 9.00
CA ARG A 119 -4.95 -1.12 7.94
C ARG A 119 -3.51 -1.48 7.65
N CYS A 120 -3.12 -1.46 6.40
CA CYS A 120 -1.71 -1.61 6.03
C CYS A 120 -0.87 -0.49 6.64
N ILE A 121 0.33 -0.83 7.12
CA ILE A 121 1.29 0.15 7.63
C ILE A 121 2.49 0.19 6.68
N ARG A 122 2.76 1.36 6.09
CA ARG A 122 3.98 1.61 5.32
C ARG A 122 5.01 2.28 6.23
N THR A 123 6.12 1.60 6.45
CA THR A 123 7.22 2.15 7.24
C THR A 123 8.21 2.88 6.35
N TYR A 124 8.87 3.89 6.89
CA TYR A 124 9.95 4.63 6.24
C TYR A 124 11.10 4.78 7.21
N TYR A 125 12.32 4.57 6.75
CA TYR A 125 13.54 4.85 7.50
C TYR A 125 14.51 5.57 6.57
N PRO A 126 15.20 6.63 7.02
CA PRO A 126 16.15 7.39 6.22
C PRO A 126 17.15 6.48 5.52
N ASP A 127 17.62 6.90 4.35
CA ASP A 127 18.55 6.11 3.54
C ASP A 127 19.89 5.96 4.28
N SER A 128 20.02 4.88 5.06
CA SER A 128 21.23 4.55 5.80
C SER A 128 22.15 3.66 4.95
N ALA A 129 23.46 3.77 5.15
CA ALA A 129 24.40 2.81 4.55
C ALA A 129 24.21 1.38 5.09
N GLU A 130 23.48 1.24 6.20
CA GLU A 130 23.25 -0.02 6.88
C GLU A 130 22.17 -0.87 6.19
N ILE A 131 22.47 -2.15 6.00
CA ILE A 131 21.58 -3.11 5.32
C ILE A 131 20.35 -3.44 6.19
N ARG A 132 20.51 -3.43 7.53
CA ARG A 132 19.46 -3.87 8.47
C ARG A 132 18.23 -2.95 8.48
N PRO A 133 18.34 -1.61 8.60
CA PRO A 133 17.17 -0.73 8.51
C PRO A 133 16.48 -0.78 7.14
N LYS A 134 17.25 -1.03 6.06
CA LYS A 134 16.70 -1.19 4.70
C LYS A 134 15.90 -2.48 4.50
N LEU A 135 16.25 -3.55 5.21
CA LEU A 135 15.50 -4.81 5.19
C LEU A 135 14.24 -4.74 6.05
N MET A 136 14.31 -4.07 7.21
CA MET A 136 13.20 -4.01 8.15
C MET A 136 12.18 -2.92 7.78
N PHE A 137 12.66 -1.71 7.53
CA PHE A 137 11.84 -0.55 7.22
C PHE A 137 11.82 -0.28 5.71
N ASN A 138 10.93 0.61 5.25
CA ASN A 138 10.64 0.84 3.82
C ASN A 138 9.81 -0.29 3.17
N SER A 139 9.08 -1.03 4.00
CA SER A 139 8.18 -2.12 3.59
C SER A 139 6.71 -1.76 3.85
N LEU A 140 5.82 -2.39 3.08
CA LEU A 140 4.37 -2.35 3.32
C LEU A 140 3.98 -3.58 4.14
N ILE A 141 3.45 -3.36 5.33
CA ILE A 141 3.05 -4.40 6.28
C ILE A 141 1.55 -4.57 6.21
N HIS A 142 1.09 -5.78 5.92
CA HIS A 142 -0.32 -6.12 5.79
C HIS A 142 -0.89 -6.67 7.12
N PRO A 143 -2.19 -6.44 7.40
CA PRO A 143 -2.91 -7.12 8.48
C PRO A 143 -2.87 -8.65 8.30
N SER A 144 -2.94 -9.38 9.41
CA SER A 144 -3.04 -10.84 9.41
C SER A 144 -4.32 -11.36 8.74
N ASN A 145 -5.40 -10.58 8.78
CA ASN A 145 -6.67 -10.91 8.13
C ASN A 145 -6.94 -10.00 6.91
N PRO A 146 -6.90 -10.53 5.68
CA PRO A 146 -7.07 -9.74 4.46
C PRO A 146 -8.50 -9.23 4.21
N SER A 147 -9.51 -9.77 4.91
CA SER A 147 -10.93 -9.40 4.73
C SER A 147 -11.31 -8.01 5.26
N LYS A 148 -10.38 -7.29 5.91
CA LYS A 148 -10.60 -5.97 6.51
C LYS A 148 -9.60 -4.90 6.03
N ILE A 149 -9.05 -5.03 4.82
CA ILE A 149 -8.04 -4.06 4.34
C ILE A 149 -8.75 -2.77 3.88
N SER A 150 -8.61 -1.70 4.69
CA SER A 150 -8.87 -0.33 4.23
C SER A 150 -8.00 0.02 3.01
N SER A 151 -8.53 0.80 2.06
CA SER A 151 -7.81 1.22 0.85
C SER A 151 -6.55 2.05 1.13
N ASP A 152 -6.50 2.71 2.29
CA ASP A 152 -5.49 3.71 2.62
C ASP A 152 -4.52 3.18 3.67
N ALA A 153 -3.23 3.07 3.30
CA ALA A 153 -2.17 2.71 4.22
C ALA A 153 -1.87 3.84 5.22
N LEU A 154 -1.50 3.47 6.45
CA LEU A 154 -0.94 4.39 7.44
C LEU A 154 0.58 4.47 7.23
N HIS A 155 1.14 5.68 7.20
CA HIS A 155 2.55 5.91 6.92
C HIS A 155 3.30 6.26 8.21
N ILE A 156 4.34 5.50 8.57
CA ILE A 156 5.17 5.75 9.77
C ILE A 156 6.61 6.03 9.32
N LEU A 157 7.13 7.22 9.64
CA LEU A 157 8.52 7.59 9.41
C LEU A 157 9.32 7.45 10.71
N PHE A 158 10.32 6.60 10.71
CA PHE A 158 11.27 6.43 11.81
C PHE A 158 12.46 7.35 11.58
N CYS A 159 12.75 8.24 12.53
CA CYS A 159 13.89 9.15 12.46
C CYS A 159 14.91 8.79 13.55
N HIS A 160 16.20 8.92 13.23
CA HIS A 160 17.23 8.94 14.26
C HIS A 160 17.29 10.36 14.83
N GLU A 161 17.05 10.51 16.13
CA GLU A 161 17.26 11.77 16.82
C GLU A 161 18.75 11.89 17.12
N GLU A 162 19.50 12.65 16.31
CA GLU A 162 20.78 13.17 16.79
C GLU A 162 20.44 14.18 17.88
N LEU A 163 20.65 13.77 19.13
CA LEU A 163 20.38 14.55 20.33
C LEU A 163 21.16 15.87 20.31
N VAL A 164 20.59 16.91 19.70
CA VAL A 164 20.80 18.28 20.15
C VAL A 164 19.99 18.39 21.44
N ASN A 165 20.66 18.62 22.56
CA ASN A 165 20.10 18.58 23.91
C ASN A 165 18.65 19.14 23.98
N PRO A 166 17.66 18.32 24.36
CA PRO A 166 16.23 18.61 24.17
C PRO A 166 15.63 19.56 25.22
N SER A 167 16.43 20.35 25.95
CA SER A 167 15.86 21.06 27.10
C SER A 167 14.95 22.24 26.74
N ASP A 168 15.10 22.89 25.57
CA ASP A 168 14.39 24.16 25.32
C ASP A 168 13.96 24.44 23.87
N LEU A 169 14.37 23.64 22.88
CA LEU A 169 14.07 23.90 21.47
C LEU A 169 13.36 22.70 20.82
N GLU A 170 12.12 22.90 20.40
CA GLU A 170 11.34 21.87 19.72
C GLU A 170 11.50 21.99 18.21
N VAL A 171 12.54 21.34 17.67
CA VAL A 171 12.81 21.28 16.23
C VAL A 171 12.79 19.84 15.74
N THR A 172 12.18 19.60 14.59
CA THR A 172 12.28 18.37 13.82
C THR A 172 12.73 18.72 12.42
N SER A 173 13.64 17.94 11.83
CA SER A 173 14.08 18.20 10.46
C SER A 173 14.18 16.92 9.65
N VAL A 174 14.00 17.06 8.34
CA VAL A 174 14.18 15.99 7.37
C VAL A 174 15.05 16.53 6.23
N GLU A 175 16.17 15.84 5.97
CA GLU A 175 16.97 16.06 4.77
C GLU A 175 16.43 15.19 3.65
N ILE A 176 16.03 15.82 2.55
CA ILE A 176 15.60 15.17 1.32
C ILE A 176 16.76 15.27 0.33
N ILE A 177 17.44 14.14 0.10
CA ILE A 177 18.44 14.04 -0.96
C ILE A 177 17.71 13.69 -2.26
N THR A 178 17.67 14.65 -3.18
CA THR A 178 17.12 14.42 -4.52
C THR A 178 18.03 13.51 -5.34
N HIS A 179 17.50 12.87 -6.39
CA HIS A 179 18.30 12.05 -7.31
C HIS A 179 19.46 12.80 -7.99
N SER A 180 19.40 14.14 -8.09
CA SER A 180 20.50 14.98 -8.57
C SER A 180 21.56 15.28 -7.50
N LYS A 181 21.46 14.64 -6.32
CA LYS A 181 22.28 14.90 -5.12
C LYS A 181 22.12 16.30 -4.55
N LEU A 182 21.09 17.05 -4.95
CA LEU A 182 20.72 18.28 -4.26
C LEU A 182 20.07 17.91 -2.94
N LYS A 183 20.53 18.54 -1.87
CA LYS A 183 20.01 18.38 -0.51
C LYS A 183 19.00 19.49 -0.26
N LEU A 184 17.77 19.11 0.04
CA LEU A 184 16.73 20.01 0.54
C LEU A 184 16.50 19.68 2.01
N LEU A 185 16.69 20.65 2.90
CA LEU A 185 16.37 20.49 4.31
C LEU A 185 15.00 21.11 4.58
N ILE A 186 14.12 20.34 5.22
CA ILE A 186 12.84 20.85 5.73
C ILE A 186 12.86 20.74 7.25
N CYS A 187 12.69 21.86 7.93
CA CYS A 187 12.67 21.98 9.38
C CYS A 187 11.27 22.39 9.83
N CYS A 188 10.71 21.71 10.82
CA CYS A 188 9.55 22.15 11.58
C CYS A 188 10.03 22.60 12.97
N CYS A 189 9.69 23.82 13.37
CA CYS A 189 10.11 24.45 14.62
C CYS A 189 8.89 24.90 15.41
N TYR A 190 8.89 24.65 16.71
CA TYR A 190 7.91 25.20 17.65
C TYR A 190 8.60 26.08 18.68
N ARG A 191 8.07 27.30 18.85
CA ARG A 191 8.41 28.22 19.93
C ARG A 191 7.19 28.42 20.82
N PRO A 192 7.27 28.10 22.13
CA PRO A 192 6.18 28.39 23.04
C PRO A 192 6.00 29.91 23.22
N PRO A 193 4.77 30.40 23.48
CA PRO A 193 4.48 31.85 23.55
C PRO A 193 5.28 32.59 24.63
N ASN A 194 5.64 31.90 25.71
CA ASN A 194 6.41 32.44 26.83
C ASN A 194 7.89 31.98 26.82
N ALA A 195 8.44 31.67 25.64
CA ALA A 195 9.83 31.24 25.54
C ALA A 195 10.79 32.32 26.06
N GLU A 196 11.79 31.89 26.84
CA GLU A 196 12.85 32.76 27.33
C GLU A 196 13.75 33.25 26.20
N LYS A 197 14.46 34.36 26.42
CA LYS A 197 15.37 34.97 25.43
C LYS A 197 16.44 34.00 24.91
N ILE A 198 16.89 33.06 25.74
CA ILE A 198 17.86 32.03 25.38
C ILE A 198 17.39 31.13 24.23
N TRP A 199 16.08 31.03 24.01
CA TRP A 199 15.50 30.28 22.89
C TRP A 199 15.97 30.83 21.55
N LEU A 200 15.97 32.16 21.38
CA LEU A 200 16.39 32.81 20.13
C LEU A 200 17.88 32.59 19.87
N ASP A 201 18.73 32.69 20.90
CA ASP A 201 20.16 32.44 20.76
C ASP A 201 20.45 31.00 20.30
N LYS A 202 19.73 30.02 20.88
CA LYS A 202 19.82 28.61 20.47
C LYS A 202 19.30 28.38 19.06
N PHE A 203 18.14 28.95 18.72
CA PHE A 203 17.56 28.89 17.39
C PHE A 203 18.54 29.44 16.34
N ASN A 204 19.15 30.60 16.60
CA ASN A 204 20.12 31.22 15.71
C ASN A 204 21.39 30.37 15.55
N SER A 205 21.89 29.78 16.63
CA SER A 205 23.06 28.89 16.57
C SER A 205 22.79 27.65 15.71
N ILE A 206 21.60 27.04 15.85
CA ILE A 206 21.22 25.87 15.06
C ILE A 206 20.99 26.29 13.60
N LEU A 207 20.34 27.43 13.38
CA LEU A 207 20.08 27.94 12.04
C LEU A 207 21.40 28.22 11.28
N ALA A 208 22.38 28.82 11.95
CA ALA A 208 23.70 29.06 11.38
C ALA A 208 24.41 27.74 11.00
N ASP A 209 24.35 26.73 11.86
CA ASP A 209 24.90 25.40 11.57
C ASP A 209 24.18 24.73 10.38
N LEU A 210 22.85 24.77 10.35
CA LEU A 210 22.06 24.17 9.26
C LEU A 210 22.34 24.84 7.92
N LEU A 211 22.42 26.16 7.87
CA LEU A 211 22.77 26.95 6.68
C LEU A 211 24.21 26.72 6.23
N SER A 212 25.13 26.36 7.13
CA SER A 212 26.49 25.98 6.73
C SER A 212 26.58 24.65 5.99
N ARG A 213 25.57 23.79 6.15
CA ARG A 213 25.52 22.42 5.59
C ARG A 213 24.54 22.26 4.42
N HIS A 214 23.63 23.20 4.23
CA HIS A 214 22.57 23.11 3.22
C HIS A 214 22.30 24.47 2.56
N ASP A 215 22.33 24.49 1.23
CA ASP A 215 22.02 25.70 0.45
C ASP A 215 20.50 25.93 0.31
N ASN A 216 19.70 24.87 0.48
CA ASN A 216 18.26 24.89 0.26
C ASN A 216 17.52 24.43 1.52
N ILE A 217 16.96 25.40 2.25
CA ILE A 217 16.27 25.18 3.52
C ILE A 217 14.85 25.75 3.45
N ILE A 218 13.92 24.97 3.99
CA ILE A 218 12.56 25.39 4.28
C ILE A 218 12.35 25.21 5.79
N ILE A 219 11.91 26.25 6.47
CA ILE A 219 11.59 26.24 7.89
C ILE A 219 10.10 26.54 8.03
N CYS A 220 9.37 25.68 8.71
CA CYS A 220 7.97 25.88 9.01
C CYS A 220 7.67 25.64 10.50
N GLY A 221 6.45 25.98 10.92
CA GLY A 221 5.95 25.69 12.26
C GLY A 221 5.46 26.93 13.00
N ASP A 222 5.07 26.77 14.26
CA ASP A 222 4.47 27.83 15.08
C ASP A 222 5.53 28.54 15.93
N PHE A 223 5.78 29.81 15.63
CA PHE A 223 6.80 30.63 16.27
C PHE A 223 6.25 31.54 17.39
N ASN A 224 4.92 31.65 17.53
CA ASN A 224 4.28 32.49 18.55
C ASN A 224 4.90 33.90 18.70
N PHE A 225 5.15 34.60 17.59
CA PHE A 225 5.62 35.99 17.56
C PHE A 225 4.51 36.97 17.14
N PRO A 226 3.51 37.25 18.01
CA PRO A 226 2.30 37.99 17.64
C PRO A 226 2.54 39.46 17.31
N LYS A 227 3.68 40.03 17.69
CA LYS A 227 3.99 41.46 17.50
C LYS A 227 4.81 41.75 16.23
N VAL A 228 5.15 40.72 15.44
CA VAL A 228 5.81 40.91 14.15
C VAL A 228 4.83 41.52 13.16
N ASN A 229 5.25 42.61 12.53
CA ASN A 229 4.51 43.19 11.41
C ASN A 229 5.10 42.68 10.09
N TRP A 230 4.58 41.55 9.60
CA TRP A 230 5.07 40.92 8.37
C TRP A 230 4.88 41.78 7.11
N GLN A 231 3.92 42.69 7.10
CA GLN A 231 3.72 43.64 5.98
C GLN A 231 4.68 44.82 6.01
N SER A 232 5.21 45.15 7.18
CA SER A 232 6.11 46.28 7.40
C SER A 232 7.06 45.95 8.55
N PRO A 233 8.13 45.17 8.30
CA PRO A 233 9.03 44.70 9.36
C PRO A 233 9.62 45.83 10.22
N ALA A 234 9.79 47.03 9.66
CA ALA A 234 10.22 48.23 10.39
C ALA A 234 9.22 48.72 11.46
N LYS A 235 7.97 48.23 11.42
CA LYS A 235 6.91 48.51 12.41
C LYS A 235 6.68 47.33 13.36
N THR A 236 7.58 46.35 13.38
CA THR A 236 7.56 45.24 14.35
C THR A 236 7.82 45.78 15.75
N PHE A 237 7.08 45.27 16.73
CA PHE A 237 7.21 45.65 18.14
C PHE A 237 7.72 44.47 18.96
N GLY A 238 8.48 44.74 20.02
CA GLY A 238 9.04 43.71 20.91
C GLY A 238 10.47 43.32 20.53
N ALA A 239 11.33 43.18 21.54
CA ALA A 239 12.76 42.97 21.32
C ALA A 239 13.06 41.62 20.66
N ASP A 240 12.32 40.57 21.03
CA ASP A 240 12.48 39.23 20.48
C ASP A 240 11.96 39.15 19.04
N GLU A 241 10.83 39.78 18.75
CA GLU A 241 10.26 39.87 17.40
C GLU A 241 11.16 40.66 16.44
N ILE A 242 11.71 41.80 16.89
CA ILE A 242 12.68 42.59 16.10
C ILE A 242 13.92 41.74 15.83
N SER A 243 14.53 41.16 16.88
CA SER A 243 15.70 40.29 16.77
C SER A 243 15.46 39.13 15.80
N PHE A 244 14.31 38.46 15.90
CA PHE A 244 13.95 37.38 14.99
C PHE A 244 13.90 37.84 13.53
N THR A 245 13.21 38.96 13.24
CA THR A 245 13.14 39.48 11.87
C THR A 245 14.49 39.94 11.31
N GLU A 246 15.35 40.53 12.14
CA GLU A 246 16.72 40.90 11.76
C GLU A 246 17.56 39.65 11.43
N GLN A 247 17.44 38.59 12.22
CA GLN A 247 18.16 37.34 11.97
C GLN A 247 17.70 36.66 10.68
N LEU A 248 16.41 36.60 10.40
CA LEU A 248 15.91 36.09 9.12
C LEU A 248 16.53 36.85 7.95
N ASN A 249 16.59 38.19 8.03
CA ASN A 249 17.24 39.01 7.01
C ASN A 249 18.75 38.73 6.89
N ASN A 250 19.46 38.60 8.01
CA ASN A 250 20.90 38.29 8.02
C ASN A 250 21.22 36.95 7.35
N PHE A 251 20.31 35.99 7.49
CA PHE A 251 20.43 34.66 6.88
C PHE A 251 19.79 34.55 5.48
N TYR A 252 19.31 35.67 4.91
CA TYR A 252 18.61 35.69 3.62
C TYR A 252 17.40 34.75 3.55
N LEU A 253 16.72 34.60 4.68
CA LEU A 253 15.52 33.77 4.82
C LEU A 253 14.27 34.62 4.65
N ILE A 254 13.38 34.17 3.77
CA ILE A 254 12.18 34.92 3.40
C ILE A 254 10.96 34.18 3.91
N GLN A 255 10.14 34.89 4.68
CA GLN A 255 8.81 34.45 5.11
C GLN A 255 7.81 34.59 3.95
N LEU A 256 6.99 33.56 3.72
CA LEU A 256 6.19 33.43 2.49
C LEU A 256 4.66 33.51 2.68
N ASN A 257 4.12 33.04 3.82
CA ASN A 257 2.68 32.98 4.04
C ASN A 257 2.13 34.30 4.60
N THR A 258 1.31 35.02 3.85
CA THR A 258 0.88 36.39 4.25
C THR A 258 -0.43 36.44 5.02
N LEU A 259 -1.12 35.31 5.19
CA LEU A 259 -2.43 35.22 5.81
C LEU A 259 -2.32 34.78 7.28
N ALA A 260 -3.21 35.32 8.12
CA ALA A 260 -3.29 34.99 9.54
C ALA A 260 -3.62 33.51 9.76
N THR A 261 -2.87 32.86 10.62
CA THR A 261 -3.01 31.42 10.91
C THR A 261 -3.79 31.18 12.20
N ARG A 262 -3.81 32.18 13.10
CA ARG A 262 -4.61 32.19 14.32
C ARG A 262 -5.15 33.59 14.62
N GLY A 263 -6.47 33.75 14.60
CA GLY A 263 -7.11 35.05 14.79
C GLY A 263 -6.64 36.07 13.75
N VAL A 264 -6.03 37.17 14.20
CA VAL A 264 -5.46 38.21 13.32
C VAL A 264 -3.94 38.07 13.11
N ASN A 265 -3.30 37.10 13.78
CA ASN A 265 -1.86 36.95 13.81
C ASN A 265 -1.37 35.87 12.84
N ILE A 266 -0.18 36.09 12.26
CA ILE A 266 0.56 35.09 11.50
C ILE A 266 1.58 34.48 12.45
N LEU A 267 1.23 33.34 13.06
CA LEU A 267 2.07 32.67 14.07
C LEU A 267 2.78 31.45 13.48
N ASP A 268 2.08 30.74 12.59
CA ASP A 268 2.63 29.62 11.84
C ASP A 268 3.31 30.18 10.59
N LEU A 269 4.60 29.90 10.44
CA LEU A 269 5.42 30.49 9.39
C LEU A 269 5.83 29.42 8.37
N VAL A 270 6.02 29.86 7.13
CA VAL A 270 6.74 29.16 6.07
C VAL A 270 7.84 30.09 5.60
N ILE A 271 9.08 29.71 5.88
CA ILE A 271 10.29 30.49 5.64
C ILE A 271 11.19 29.68 4.72
N SER A 272 11.85 30.31 3.74
CA SER A 272 12.77 29.59 2.86
C SER A 272 13.97 30.43 2.43
N SER A 273 15.11 29.75 2.20
CA SER A 273 16.27 30.33 1.50
C SER A 273 16.09 30.40 -0.02
N VAL A 274 15.10 29.67 -0.58
CA VAL A 274 14.82 29.61 -2.03
C VAL A 274 13.32 29.82 -2.28
N PRO A 275 12.80 31.06 -2.14
CA PRO A 275 11.37 31.34 -2.14
C PRO A 275 10.64 30.84 -3.41
N ASN A 276 11.31 30.88 -4.56
CA ASN A 276 10.75 30.46 -5.86
C ASN A 276 10.41 28.96 -5.95
N GLN A 277 10.84 28.14 -4.99
CA GLN A 277 10.49 26.73 -4.93
C GLN A 277 9.11 26.47 -4.33
N ILE A 278 8.58 27.40 -3.53
CA ILE A 278 7.29 27.25 -2.85
C ILE A 278 6.23 28.02 -3.62
N ASN A 279 5.12 27.36 -3.95
CA ASN A 279 4.00 27.93 -4.69
C ASN A 279 2.68 27.59 -4.01
N ASN A 280 1.59 28.25 -4.42
CA ASN A 280 0.22 27.90 -4.03
C ASN A 280 0.04 27.74 -2.50
N ILE A 281 0.53 28.70 -1.72
CA ILE A 281 0.30 28.70 -0.27
C ILE A 281 -1.18 28.97 -0.01
N ILE A 282 -1.88 27.99 0.55
CA ILE A 282 -3.29 28.05 0.92
C ILE A 282 -3.44 27.79 2.41
N LEU A 283 -4.49 28.35 3.01
CA LEU A 283 -4.91 28.07 4.37
C LEU A 283 -6.17 27.21 4.36
N LEU A 284 -6.16 26.14 5.16
CA LEU A 284 -7.37 25.41 5.52
C LEU A 284 -7.74 25.75 6.95
N ASN A 285 -8.90 26.37 7.12
CA ASN A 285 -9.46 26.61 8.44
C ASN A 285 -9.71 25.28 9.18
N PRO A 286 -9.63 25.25 10.51
CA PRO A 286 -9.92 24.07 11.33
C PRO A 286 -11.19 23.30 10.93
N GLU A 287 -12.27 24.02 10.65
CA GLU A 287 -13.57 23.44 10.28
C GLU A 287 -13.52 22.63 8.96
N ASN A 288 -12.58 22.95 8.08
CA ASN A 288 -12.44 22.34 6.75
C ASN A 288 -11.21 21.44 6.61
N SER A 289 -10.32 21.40 7.61
CA SER A 289 -9.00 20.75 7.50
C SER A 289 -9.06 19.24 7.72
N SER A 290 -10.19 18.69 8.19
CA SER A 290 -10.32 17.31 8.70
C SER A 290 -9.31 16.96 9.82
N LEU A 291 -8.56 17.94 10.30
CA LEU A 291 -7.51 17.81 11.31
C LEU A 291 -8.00 18.45 12.61
N PHE A 292 -7.77 17.79 13.74
CA PHE A 292 -8.07 18.30 15.07
C PHE A 292 -7.03 19.38 15.45
N THR A 293 -7.26 20.63 15.04
CA THR A 293 -6.36 21.76 15.30
C THR A 293 -7.14 23.05 15.57
N ASP A 294 -6.63 23.92 16.43
CA ASP A 294 -7.15 25.26 16.68
C ASP A 294 -6.46 26.35 15.83
N HIS A 295 -5.51 25.94 14.98
CA HIS A 295 -4.80 26.80 14.03
C HIS A 295 -5.24 26.47 12.60
N SER A 296 -5.12 27.45 11.70
CA SER A 296 -5.31 27.20 10.27
C SER A 296 -4.12 26.44 9.70
N VAL A 297 -4.40 25.39 8.93
CA VAL A 297 -3.36 24.53 8.35
C VAL A 297 -2.81 25.18 7.09
N ILE A 298 -1.50 25.37 7.03
CA ILE A 298 -0.81 25.88 5.83
C ILE A 298 -0.50 24.70 4.90
N ILE A 299 -0.92 24.82 3.64
CA ILE A 299 -0.58 23.88 2.57
C ILE A 299 0.12 24.65 1.47
N PHE A 300 1.17 24.08 0.88
CA PHE A 300 1.88 24.68 -0.23
C PHE A 300 2.46 23.62 -1.17
N ASP A 301 2.69 24.01 -2.41
CA ASP A 301 3.32 23.19 -3.44
C ASP A 301 4.82 23.41 -3.47
N LEU A 302 5.58 22.33 -3.32
CA LEU A 302 7.03 22.33 -3.46
C LEU A 302 7.42 21.95 -4.89
N LYS A 303 8.01 22.90 -5.62
CA LYS A 303 8.54 22.69 -6.97
C LYS A 303 9.91 22.02 -6.90
N THR A 304 9.93 20.70 -7.12
CA THR A 304 11.16 19.89 -7.17
C THR A 304 11.29 19.16 -8.51
N SER A 305 12.52 19.02 -9.01
CA SER A 305 12.82 18.27 -10.24
C SER A 305 13.21 16.83 -9.91
N ILE A 306 12.29 15.89 -10.12
CA ILE A 306 12.55 14.46 -9.94
C ILE A 306 12.94 13.88 -11.31
N ARG A 307 14.15 13.31 -11.44
CA ARG A 307 14.52 12.56 -12.64
C ARG A 307 13.74 11.24 -12.65
N ALA A 308 13.07 10.92 -13.76
CA ALA A 308 12.32 9.67 -13.89
C ALA A 308 13.18 8.46 -13.50
N GLY A 309 12.61 7.54 -12.72
CA GLY A 309 13.32 6.37 -12.20
C GLY A 309 14.05 5.57 -13.28
N PRO A 310 15.10 4.81 -12.91
CA PRO A 310 15.90 4.06 -13.86
C PRO A 310 15.00 3.13 -14.70
N ARG A 311 15.23 3.09 -16.01
CA ARG A 311 14.54 2.13 -16.88
C ARG A 311 15.00 0.74 -16.45
N LEU A 312 14.05 -0.12 -16.09
CA LEU A 312 14.37 -1.50 -15.78
C LEU A 312 14.88 -2.17 -17.06
N ASN A 313 16.03 -2.82 -16.93
CA ASN A 313 16.51 -3.75 -17.94
C ASN A 313 15.76 -5.07 -17.73
N ARG A 314 14.84 -5.41 -18.63
CA ARG A 314 14.19 -6.71 -18.63
C ARG A 314 14.66 -7.53 -19.83
N SER A 315 14.94 -8.81 -19.60
CA SER A 315 15.15 -9.78 -20.68
C SER A 315 13.77 -10.23 -21.16
N VAL A 316 13.51 -10.13 -22.46
CA VAL A 316 12.29 -10.65 -23.08
C VAL A 316 12.67 -11.47 -24.30
N LEU A 317 11.87 -12.49 -24.61
CA LEU A 317 12.04 -13.26 -25.84
C LEU A 317 11.77 -12.39 -27.07
N ASP A 318 12.66 -12.44 -28.06
CA ASP A 318 12.49 -11.76 -29.35
C ASP A 318 11.97 -12.74 -30.39
N PHE A 319 10.65 -12.97 -30.37
CA PHE A 319 9.97 -13.85 -31.32
C PHE A 319 10.18 -13.46 -32.79
N ARG A 320 10.59 -12.22 -33.10
CA ARG A 320 10.92 -11.84 -34.50
C ARG A 320 12.18 -12.52 -35.02
N ARG A 321 13.03 -13.01 -34.13
CA ARG A 321 14.30 -13.68 -34.43
C ARG A 321 14.30 -15.15 -34.01
N GLY A 322 13.13 -15.71 -33.69
CA GLY A 322 13.00 -17.11 -33.31
C GLY A 322 13.16 -18.05 -34.50
N ASP A 323 13.80 -19.18 -34.28
CA ASP A 323 13.80 -20.30 -35.21
C ASP A 323 12.52 -21.13 -35.02
N PHE A 324 11.47 -20.76 -35.75
CA PHE A 324 10.18 -21.41 -35.62
C PHE A 324 10.13 -22.80 -36.26
N GLU A 325 10.95 -23.08 -37.28
CA GLU A 325 11.03 -24.41 -37.89
C GLU A 325 11.72 -25.39 -36.93
N GLY A 326 12.81 -24.97 -36.29
CA GLY A 326 13.47 -25.72 -35.24
C GLY A 326 12.57 -25.94 -34.02
N LEU A 327 11.91 -24.88 -33.54
CA LEU A 327 10.95 -24.95 -32.44
C LEU A 327 9.81 -25.93 -32.74
N HIS A 328 9.22 -25.84 -33.93
CA HIS A 328 8.14 -26.75 -34.33
C HIS A 328 8.61 -28.20 -34.39
N SER A 329 9.79 -28.45 -34.98
CA SER A 329 10.37 -29.80 -35.07
C SER A 329 10.66 -30.38 -33.68
N ALA A 330 11.19 -29.57 -32.75
CA ALA A 330 11.46 -30.00 -31.38
C ALA A 330 10.17 -30.31 -30.60
N LEU A 331 9.14 -29.48 -30.75
CA LEU A 331 7.84 -29.72 -30.11
C LEU A 331 7.12 -30.94 -30.69
N GLN A 332 7.29 -31.25 -31.98
CA GLN A 332 6.70 -32.45 -32.59
C GLN A 332 7.28 -33.75 -32.06
N VAL A 333 8.55 -33.77 -31.65
CA VAL A 333 9.23 -34.95 -31.12
C VAL A 333 9.11 -35.03 -29.59
N THR A 334 8.54 -34.01 -28.95
CA THR A 334 8.30 -34.01 -27.50
C THR A 334 7.27 -35.07 -27.13
N ASP A 335 7.68 -36.03 -26.31
CA ASP A 335 6.81 -37.14 -25.90
C ASP A 335 5.82 -36.70 -24.81
N LEU A 336 4.60 -36.37 -25.23
CA LEU A 336 3.51 -35.97 -24.34
C LEU A 336 3.12 -37.06 -23.33
N SER A 337 3.42 -38.33 -23.59
CA SER A 337 3.10 -39.42 -22.64
C SER A 337 3.96 -39.38 -21.38
N THR A 338 5.12 -38.71 -21.44
CA THR A 338 5.95 -38.45 -20.26
C THR A 338 5.42 -37.29 -19.40
N ILE A 339 4.60 -36.42 -20.01
CA ILE A 339 4.06 -35.20 -19.41
C ILE A 339 2.66 -35.44 -18.84
N ILE A 340 1.82 -36.17 -19.57
CA ILE A 340 0.45 -36.49 -19.20
C ILE A 340 0.40 -37.97 -18.86
N GLN A 341 0.42 -38.28 -17.56
CA GLN A 341 0.37 -39.65 -17.08
C GLN A 341 -1.06 -40.06 -16.75
N GLN A 342 -1.31 -41.37 -16.72
CA GLN A 342 -2.61 -41.88 -16.29
C GLN A 342 -2.70 -41.70 -14.75
N ASP A 343 -3.77 -41.07 -14.27
CA ASP A 343 -4.03 -40.78 -12.86
C ASP A 343 -3.12 -39.73 -12.18
N SER A 344 -2.43 -38.86 -12.94
CA SER A 344 -1.65 -37.73 -12.40
C SER A 344 -2.50 -36.49 -12.05
N ASP A 345 -1.95 -35.60 -11.21
CA ASP A 345 -2.59 -34.32 -10.91
C ASP A 345 -2.48 -33.37 -12.11
N ILE A 346 -3.63 -32.85 -12.54
CA ILE A 346 -3.71 -32.00 -13.74
C ILE A 346 -2.89 -30.70 -13.63
N ASN A 347 -2.66 -30.19 -12.41
CA ASN A 347 -1.83 -29.01 -12.23
C ASN A 347 -0.34 -29.36 -12.37
N GLU A 348 0.06 -30.54 -11.89
CA GLU A 348 1.43 -31.04 -12.08
C GLU A 348 1.73 -31.28 -13.56
N ASP A 349 0.82 -31.93 -14.28
CA ASP A 349 0.92 -32.15 -15.73
C ASP A 349 1.02 -30.81 -16.50
N TRP A 350 0.18 -29.83 -16.13
CA TRP A 350 0.23 -28.50 -16.71
C TRP A 350 1.56 -27.80 -16.46
N LEU A 351 2.08 -27.87 -15.23
CA LEU A 351 3.37 -27.26 -14.89
C LEU A 351 4.50 -27.91 -15.69
N LEU A 352 4.51 -29.23 -15.79
CA LEU A 352 5.51 -29.97 -16.55
C LEU A 352 5.44 -29.66 -18.04
N TRP A 353 4.23 -29.60 -18.62
CA TRP A 353 4.03 -29.18 -20.00
C TRP A 353 4.54 -27.77 -20.24
N LYS A 354 4.14 -26.83 -19.38
CA LYS A 354 4.49 -25.41 -19.49
C LYS A 354 6.00 -25.21 -19.38
N ASP A 355 6.65 -25.87 -18.43
CA ASP A 355 8.10 -25.76 -18.23
C ASP A 355 8.86 -26.39 -19.39
N THR A 356 8.41 -27.54 -19.91
CA THR A 356 8.96 -28.17 -21.12
C THR A 356 8.84 -27.22 -22.32
N PHE A 357 7.62 -26.72 -22.59
CA PHE A 357 7.34 -25.80 -23.68
C PHE A 357 8.19 -24.52 -23.59
N LEU A 358 8.24 -23.88 -22.42
CA LEU A 358 9.01 -22.66 -22.23
C LEU A 358 10.52 -22.91 -22.34
N THR A 359 11.01 -24.08 -21.93
CA THR A 359 12.41 -24.47 -22.12
C THR A 359 12.72 -24.61 -23.60
N THR A 360 11.90 -25.35 -24.36
CA THR A 360 12.07 -25.45 -25.81
C THR A 360 11.98 -24.06 -26.47
N VAL A 361 11.05 -23.21 -26.07
CA VAL A 361 10.97 -21.83 -26.58
C VAL A 361 12.26 -21.05 -26.29
N ASN A 362 12.87 -21.20 -25.11
CA ASN A 362 14.13 -20.51 -24.78
C ASN A 362 15.32 -21.01 -25.63
N ASP A 363 15.30 -22.27 -26.05
CA ASP A 363 16.35 -22.85 -26.91
C ASP A 363 16.31 -22.28 -28.34
N PHE A 364 15.09 -21.99 -28.85
CA PHE A 364 14.88 -21.57 -30.24
C PHE A 364 14.54 -20.08 -30.41
N VAL A 365 14.16 -19.37 -29.34
CA VAL A 365 13.81 -17.95 -29.38
C VAL A 365 14.83 -17.14 -28.57
N PRO A 366 15.66 -16.31 -29.22
CA PRO A 366 16.69 -15.56 -28.52
C PRO A 366 16.08 -14.50 -27.60
N SER A 367 16.73 -14.28 -26.46
CA SER A 367 16.39 -13.19 -25.54
C SER A 367 17.01 -11.86 -25.96
N GLN A 368 16.26 -10.77 -25.81
CA GLN A 368 16.75 -9.39 -25.96
C GLN A 368 16.55 -8.60 -24.67
N LYS A 369 17.50 -7.70 -24.37
CA LYS A 369 17.37 -6.74 -23.26
C LYS A 369 16.61 -5.52 -23.74
N ILE A 370 15.47 -5.24 -23.13
CA ILE A 370 14.72 -4.01 -23.39
C ILE A 370 14.74 -3.07 -22.19
N LYS A 371 14.90 -1.78 -22.47
CA LYS A 371 14.88 -0.70 -21.47
C LYS A 371 13.45 -0.17 -21.34
N GLY A 372 12.68 -0.69 -20.39
CA GLY A 372 11.28 -0.31 -20.17
C GLY A 372 11.09 0.61 -18.96
N ARG A 373 10.00 1.40 -18.95
CA ARG A 373 9.49 2.00 -17.71
C ARG A 373 8.74 0.92 -16.92
N ASN A 374 8.84 0.93 -15.60
CA ASN A 374 8.10 0.03 -14.71
C ASN A 374 6.60 0.39 -14.57
N SER A 375 6.02 1.07 -15.56
CA SER A 375 4.64 1.53 -15.50
C SER A 375 3.75 0.65 -16.39
N LEU A 376 2.63 0.19 -15.85
CA LEU A 376 1.47 -0.30 -16.61
C LEU A 376 0.78 0.83 -17.41
N SER A 377 1.50 1.89 -17.81
CA SER A 377 0.93 3.03 -18.55
C SER A 377 0.27 2.62 -19.87
N TRP A 378 0.76 1.52 -20.47
CA TRP A 378 0.14 0.91 -21.64
C TRP A 378 -1.23 0.29 -21.32
N LEU A 379 -1.47 -0.18 -20.08
CA LEU A 379 -2.76 -0.69 -19.62
C LEU A 379 -3.76 0.47 -19.51
N ASN A 380 -3.34 1.59 -18.90
CA ASN A 380 -4.16 2.80 -18.80
C ASN A 380 -4.53 3.34 -20.19
N GLY A 381 -3.57 3.43 -21.11
CA GLY A 381 -3.83 3.90 -22.48
C GLY A 381 -4.66 2.92 -23.33
N LYS A 382 -4.64 1.62 -23.02
CA LYS A 382 -5.46 0.61 -23.71
C LYS A 382 -6.86 0.45 -23.13
N LEU A 383 -7.11 0.82 -21.86
CA LEU A 383 -8.40 0.63 -21.22
C LEU A 383 -9.21 1.93 -21.13
N LEU A 384 -8.56 3.06 -20.94
CA LEU A 384 -9.21 4.37 -20.77
C LEU A 384 -9.28 5.15 -22.08
N ASN A 385 -10.35 5.94 -22.26
CA ASN A 385 -10.54 6.86 -23.39
C ASN A 385 -10.46 6.22 -24.78
N ARG A 386 -10.81 4.94 -24.90
CA ARG A 386 -10.85 4.22 -26.18
C ARG A 386 -11.91 4.79 -27.12
N ARG A 387 -11.63 4.73 -28.42
CA ARG A 387 -12.57 5.02 -29.51
C ARG A 387 -12.57 3.88 -30.52
N GLN A 388 -13.71 3.64 -31.17
CA GLN A 388 -13.87 2.64 -32.22
C GLN A 388 -14.58 3.23 -33.44
N ARG A 389 -14.30 2.67 -34.61
CA ARG A 389 -15.02 2.89 -35.87
C ARG A 389 -15.08 1.57 -36.64
N VAL A 390 -16.03 1.43 -37.54
CA VAL A 390 -16.20 0.21 -38.34
C VAL A 390 -16.05 0.55 -39.82
N THR A 391 -15.34 -0.31 -40.56
CA THR A 391 -15.25 -0.24 -42.02
C THR A 391 -15.95 -1.44 -42.62
N VAL A 392 -16.97 -1.22 -43.45
CA VAL A 392 -17.69 -2.27 -44.17
C VAL A 392 -17.65 -1.92 -45.65
N LEU A 393 -17.13 -2.84 -46.47
CA LEU A 393 -17.03 -2.67 -47.93
C LEU A 393 -16.36 -1.36 -48.36
N GLY A 394 -15.32 -0.94 -47.65
CA GLY A 394 -14.56 0.29 -47.93
C GLY A 394 -15.18 1.58 -47.37
N ALA A 395 -16.43 1.57 -46.92
CA ALA A 395 -17.06 2.71 -46.23
C ALA A 395 -16.75 2.66 -44.73
N THR A 396 -16.29 3.78 -44.16
CA THR A 396 -15.87 3.87 -42.74
C THR A 396 -16.79 4.78 -41.94
N SER A 397 -17.23 4.33 -40.76
CA SER A 397 -18.06 5.13 -39.86
C SER A 397 -17.28 6.24 -39.15
N SER A 398 -18.00 7.22 -38.58
CA SER A 398 -17.45 8.14 -37.59
C SER A 398 -16.93 7.39 -36.35
N GLU A 399 -15.93 7.93 -35.67
CA GLU A 399 -15.43 7.38 -34.40
C GLU A 399 -16.43 7.60 -33.25
N LYS A 400 -16.54 6.58 -32.38
CA LYS A 400 -17.36 6.63 -31.16
C LYS A 400 -16.54 6.17 -29.96
N PRO A 401 -16.74 6.75 -28.77
CA PRO A 401 -16.07 6.30 -27.55
C PRO A 401 -16.52 4.88 -27.15
N VAL A 402 -15.60 4.10 -26.58
CA VAL A 402 -15.88 2.77 -26.03
C VAL A 402 -15.83 2.85 -24.52
N MET A 403 -17.01 2.79 -23.89
CA MET A 403 -17.18 3.04 -22.46
C MET A 403 -16.95 1.79 -21.58
N SER A 404 -17.01 0.59 -22.16
CA SER A 404 -16.88 -0.67 -21.42
C SER A 404 -16.25 -1.80 -22.25
N GLY A 405 -15.90 -2.90 -21.58
CA GLY A 405 -15.36 -4.11 -22.19
C GLY A 405 -13.89 -4.03 -22.60
N VAL A 406 -13.40 -5.10 -23.21
CA VAL A 406 -12.04 -5.24 -23.74
C VAL A 406 -12.09 -5.44 -25.25
N PRO A 407 -11.05 -5.07 -26.02
CA PRO A 407 -11.05 -5.31 -27.46
C PRO A 407 -11.13 -6.82 -27.77
N GLN A 408 -12.15 -7.23 -28.51
CA GLN A 408 -12.30 -8.62 -28.97
C GLN A 408 -11.13 -8.98 -29.90
N GLY A 409 -10.59 -10.18 -29.76
CA GLY A 409 -9.38 -10.61 -30.47
C GLY A 409 -8.07 -10.07 -29.88
N SER A 410 -8.12 -9.31 -28.77
CA SER A 410 -6.90 -8.99 -28.04
C SER A 410 -6.44 -10.15 -27.17
N ILE A 411 -5.13 -10.41 -27.18
CA ILE A 411 -4.48 -11.45 -26.35
C ILE A 411 -4.77 -11.25 -24.86
N LEU A 412 -4.88 -10.00 -24.42
CA LEU A 412 -5.09 -9.65 -23.02
C LEU A 412 -6.57 -9.57 -22.63
N GLY A 413 -7.48 -9.53 -23.60
CA GLY A 413 -8.92 -9.41 -23.33
C GLY A 413 -9.42 -10.50 -22.39
N PRO A 414 -9.16 -11.78 -22.66
CA PRO A 414 -9.55 -12.87 -21.78
C PRO A 414 -8.97 -12.76 -20.36
N ILE A 415 -7.68 -12.42 -20.22
CA ILE A 415 -7.02 -12.27 -18.90
C ILE A 415 -7.67 -11.14 -18.09
N LEU A 416 -7.90 -10.00 -18.73
CA LEU A 416 -8.52 -8.84 -18.09
C LEU A 416 -9.98 -9.12 -17.71
N PHE A 417 -10.69 -9.89 -18.52
CA PHE A 417 -12.03 -10.35 -18.20
C PHE A 417 -12.02 -11.28 -16.98
N LEU A 418 -11.12 -12.27 -16.93
CA LEU A 418 -10.98 -13.16 -15.79
C LEU A 418 -10.69 -12.39 -14.49
N LEU A 419 -9.77 -11.42 -14.53
CA LEU A 419 -9.50 -10.55 -13.38
C LEU A 419 -10.72 -9.74 -12.95
N TYR A 420 -11.56 -9.32 -13.89
CA TYR A 420 -12.75 -8.53 -13.64
C TYR A 420 -13.89 -9.33 -12.97
N VAL A 421 -13.95 -10.65 -13.20
CA VAL A 421 -14.99 -11.53 -12.65
C VAL A 421 -14.52 -12.38 -11.47
N ASN A 422 -13.28 -12.18 -11.02
CA ASN A 422 -12.63 -13.08 -10.06
C ASN A 422 -13.23 -13.01 -8.64
N ASP A 423 -14.05 -12.00 -8.35
CA ASP A 423 -14.79 -11.82 -7.09
C ASP A 423 -16.17 -12.51 -7.12
N LEU A 424 -16.62 -13.03 -8.26
CA LEU A 424 -17.88 -13.78 -8.36
C LEU A 424 -17.92 -14.98 -7.41
N PRO A 425 -16.89 -15.84 -7.33
CA PRO A 425 -16.93 -16.99 -6.42
C PRO A 425 -17.10 -16.61 -4.94
N ASP A 426 -16.65 -15.42 -4.54
CA ASP A 426 -16.69 -14.96 -3.15
C ASP A 426 -18.11 -14.62 -2.67
N VAL A 427 -19.08 -14.43 -3.59
CA VAL A 427 -20.48 -14.17 -3.24
C VAL A 427 -21.30 -15.45 -3.03
N VAL A 428 -20.73 -16.61 -3.39
CA VAL A 428 -21.35 -17.93 -3.27
C VAL A 428 -20.85 -18.59 -1.99
N ASN A 429 -21.75 -18.83 -1.03
CA ASN A 429 -21.37 -19.29 0.30
C ASN A 429 -21.60 -20.79 0.52
N ASN A 430 -22.55 -21.39 -0.20
CA ASN A 430 -23.05 -22.72 0.13
C ASN A 430 -22.70 -23.78 -0.93
N ALA A 431 -22.69 -23.41 -2.20
CA ALA A 431 -22.37 -24.25 -3.33
C ALA A 431 -20.90 -24.09 -3.75
N LYS A 432 -20.38 -25.09 -4.47
CA LYS A 432 -19.11 -24.95 -5.16
C LYS A 432 -19.32 -24.20 -6.47
N VAL A 433 -18.34 -23.38 -6.84
CA VAL A 433 -18.33 -22.61 -8.08
C VAL A 433 -17.29 -23.20 -9.03
N ALA A 434 -17.69 -23.44 -10.28
CA ALA A 434 -16.78 -23.71 -11.38
C ALA A 434 -17.03 -22.68 -12.49
N SER A 435 -15.99 -21.96 -12.87
CA SER A 435 -16.07 -20.90 -13.88
C SER A 435 -15.06 -21.15 -14.99
N PHE A 436 -15.48 -20.93 -16.24
CA PHE A 436 -14.63 -20.96 -17.41
C PHE A 436 -15.03 -19.84 -18.35
N ALA A 437 -14.16 -18.83 -18.49
CA ALA A 437 -14.48 -17.61 -19.21
C ALA A 437 -15.84 -17.04 -18.75
N ASP A 438 -16.81 -16.89 -19.65
CA ASP A 438 -18.15 -16.36 -19.40
C ASP A 438 -19.16 -17.38 -18.84
N ASP A 439 -18.81 -18.67 -18.79
CA ASP A 439 -19.67 -19.72 -18.25
C ASP A 439 -19.36 -19.98 -16.75
N THR A 440 -20.40 -19.92 -15.91
CA THR A 440 -20.30 -20.19 -14.46
C THR A 440 -21.33 -21.23 -14.03
N LYS A 441 -20.90 -22.15 -13.15
CA LYS A 441 -21.72 -23.22 -12.61
C LYS A 441 -21.67 -23.22 -11.10
N LEU A 442 -22.85 -23.39 -10.49
CA LEU A 442 -22.99 -23.67 -9.07
C LEU A 442 -23.42 -25.12 -8.91
N PHE A 443 -22.73 -25.86 -8.05
CA PHE A 443 -23.05 -27.27 -7.80
C PHE A 443 -22.90 -27.63 -6.33
N LYS A 444 -23.84 -28.44 -5.83
CA LYS A 444 -23.92 -28.89 -4.45
C LYS A 444 -24.73 -30.20 -4.37
N CYS A 445 -24.40 -31.08 -3.43
CA CYS A 445 -25.23 -32.25 -3.12
C CYS A 445 -26.51 -31.80 -2.41
N VAL A 446 -27.67 -32.23 -2.90
CA VAL A 446 -28.98 -31.85 -2.37
C VAL A 446 -29.70 -33.10 -1.87
N ASP A 447 -29.78 -33.26 -0.56
CA ASP A 447 -30.49 -34.36 0.08
C ASP A 447 -31.76 -33.91 0.81
N SER A 448 -31.89 -32.60 1.05
CA SER A 448 -32.97 -31.99 1.80
C SER A 448 -33.50 -30.71 1.15
N HIS A 449 -34.69 -30.27 1.58
CA HIS A 449 -35.23 -28.98 1.15
C HIS A 449 -34.37 -27.79 1.63
N THR A 450 -33.69 -27.93 2.77
CA THR A 450 -32.74 -26.93 3.28
C THR A 450 -31.50 -26.78 2.39
N ASP A 451 -31.01 -27.88 1.80
CA ASP A 451 -29.92 -27.81 0.81
C ASP A 451 -30.39 -27.07 -0.45
N GLY A 452 -31.63 -27.32 -0.87
CA GLY A 452 -32.27 -26.58 -1.95
C GLY A 452 -32.32 -25.07 -1.66
N ALA A 453 -32.79 -24.68 -0.48
CA ALA A 453 -32.85 -23.28 -0.05
C ALA A 453 -31.45 -22.62 0.00
N SER A 454 -30.40 -23.37 0.36
CA SER A 454 -29.04 -22.82 0.39
C SER A 454 -28.49 -22.47 -1.00
N ILE A 455 -28.83 -23.26 -2.03
CA ILE A 455 -28.47 -22.91 -3.43
C ILE A 455 -29.29 -21.69 -3.88
N GLN A 456 -30.56 -21.58 -3.47
CA GLN A 456 -31.36 -20.39 -3.78
C GLN A 456 -30.73 -19.13 -3.15
N SER A 457 -30.28 -19.21 -1.89
CA SER A 457 -29.58 -18.11 -1.24
C SER A 457 -28.31 -17.68 -2.01
N ASP A 458 -27.55 -18.63 -2.55
CA ASP A 458 -26.40 -18.30 -3.40
C ASP A 458 -26.81 -17.66 -4.72
N LEU A 459 -27.89 -18.12 -5.34
CA LEU A 459 -28.45 -17.49 -6.55
C LEU A 459 -28.96 -16.07 -6.29
N ASP A 460 -29.46 -15.79 -5.08
CA ASP A 460 -29.91 -14.46 -4.68
C ASP A 460 -28.70 -13.51 -4.51
N ASN A 461 -27.58 -14.00 -3.96
CA ASN A 461 -26.32 -13.24 -3.86
C ASN A 461 -25.71 -12.87 -5.24
N LEU A 462 -26.09 -13.58 -6.32
CA LEU A 462 -25.69 -13.23 -7.68
C LEU A 462 -26.32 -11.92 -8.20
N GLU A 463 -27.06 -11.18 -7.35
CA GLU A 463 -27.33 -9.75 -7.55
C GLU A 463 -26.04 -8.95 -7.80
N TRP A 464 -24.87 -9.46 -7.36
CA TRP A 464 -23.52 -9.02 -7.78
C TRP A 464 -23.44 -8.63 -9.27
N SER A 465 -24.10 -9.38 -10.16
CA SER A 465 -24.12 -9.11 -11.62
C SER A 465 -24.63 -7.71 -11.99
N THR A 466 -25.47 -7.10 -11.15
CA THR A 466 -25.96 -5.75 -11.35
C THR A 466 -24.89 -4.72 -11.01
N SER A 467 -24.19 -4.89 -9.87
CA SER A 467 -23.09 -4.00 -9.46
C SER A 467 -21.85 -4.15 -10.34
N SER A 468 -21.57 -5.35 -10.85
CA SER A 468 -20.46 -5.62 -11.76
C SER A 468 -20.78 -5.30 -13.22
N GLY A 469 -22.01 -4.87 -13.55
CA GLY A 469 -22.40 -4.56 -14.93
C GLY A 469 -22.40 -5.76 -15.89
N LEU A 470 -22.29 -6.99 -15.39
CA LEU A 470 -22.31 -8.24 -16.16
C LEU A 470 -23.61 -9.01 -15.93
N VAL A 471 -24.68 -8.54 -16.57
CA VAL A 471 -26.00 -9.13 -16.41
C VAL A 471 -26.07 -10.53 -17.03
N PHE A 472 -26.42 -11.53 -16.20
CA PHE A 472 -26.65 -12.90 -16.68
C PHE A 472 -27.78 -12.98 -17.70
N ASN A 473 -27.56 -13.79 -18.74
CA ASN A 473 -28.62 -14.14 -19.68
C ASN A 473 -29.51 -15.24 -19.10
N GLN A 474 -30.55 -14.83 -18.35
CA GLN A 474 -31.46 -15.74 -17.64
C GLN A 474 -32.13 -16.79 -18.55
N ASN A 475 -32.26 -16.54 -19.87
CA ASN A 475 -32.83 -17.50 -20.81
C ASN A 475 -31.90 -18.71 -21.04
N LYS A 476 -30.60 -18.48 -20.94
CA LYS A 476 -29.55 -19.48 -21.10
C LYS A 476 -29.23 -20.20 -19.78
N CYS A 477 -29.58 -19.63 -18.63
CA CYS A 477 -29.38 -20.28 -17.33
C CYS A 477 -30.36 -21.47 -17.16
N LYS A 478 -29.81 -22.63 -16.84
CA LYS A 478 -30.56 -23.89 -16.65
C LYS A 478 -30.22 -24.53 -15.31
N CYS A 479 -31.13 -25.35 -14.81
CA CYS A 479 -30.91 -26.22 -13.67
C CYS A 479 -30.88 -27.68 -14.15
N GLN A 480 -29.78 -28.38 -13.91
CA GLN A 480 -29.69 -29.81 -14.18
C GLN A 480 -29.58 -30.59 -12.87
N ARG A 481 -30.29 -31.72 -12.78
CA ARG A 481 -30.22 -32.63 -11.62
C ARG A 481 -29.64 -33.97 -12.04
N ILE A 482 -28.53 -34.34 -11.42
CA ILE A 482 -27.84 -35.61 -11.68
C ILE A 482 -27.98 -36.48 -10.43
N THR A 483 -28.70 -37.60 -10.54
CA THR A 483 -28.96 -38.49 -9.40
C THR A 483 -29.40 -39.88 -9.85
N ARG A 484 -28.94 -40.91 -9.13
CA ARG A 484 -29.39 -42.31 -9.28
C ARG A 484 -30.61 -42.64 -8.42
N LYS A 485 -31.09 -41.72 -7.58
CA LYS A 485 -32.23 -41.94 -6.70
C LYS A 485 -33.53 -41.97 -7.52
N LYS A 486 -34.39 -42.96 -7.25
CA LYS A 486 -35.73 -43.07 -7.87
C LYS A 486 -36.69 -41.96 -7.43
N THR A 487 -36.54 -41.50 -6.19
CA THR A 487 -37.32 -40.40 -5.60
C THR A 487 -36.40 -39.21 -5.36
N THR A 488 -36.75 -38.03 -5.87
CA THR A 488 -35.90 -36.84 -5.81
C THR A 488 -36.62 -35.69 -5.13
N THR A 489 -35.91 -34.93 -4.30
CA THR A 489 -36.40 -33.68 -3.74
C THR A 489 -36.41 -32.61 -4.83
N GLU A 490 -37.58 -32.15 -5.23
CA GLU A 490 -37.72 -31.06 -6.20
C GLU A 490 -37.64 -29.71 -5.47
N PHE A 491 -36.85 -28.80 -6.03
CA PHE A 491 -36.75 -27.42 -5.56
C PHE A 491 -36.73 -26.49 -6.79
N PRO A 492 -37.72 -25.60 -6.97
CA PRO A 492 -37.75 -24.66 -8.07
C PRO A 492 -36.79 -23.49 -7.77
N TYR A 493 -35.74 -23.36 -8.59
CA TYR A 493 -34.77 -22.28 -8.46
C TYR A 493 -35.19 -21.06 -9.26
N THR A 494 -34.94 -19.88 -8.72
CA THR A 494 -35.16 -18.60 -9.39
C THR A 494 -33.87 -17.78 -9.47
N LEU A 495 -33.68 -17.06 -10.57
CA LEU A 495 -32.60 -16.09 -10.74
C LEU A 495 -33.23 -14.76 -11.18
N LYS A 496 -33.06 -13.70 -10.37
CA LYS A 496 -33.67 -12.38 -10.61
C LYS A 496 -35.17 -12.46 -10.95
N ASN A 497 -35.92 -13.19 -10.11
CA ASN A 497 -37.36 -13.44 -10.23
C ASN A 497 -37.82 -14.31 -11.42
N LYS A 498 -36.89 -14.91 -12.17
CA LYS A 498 -37.20 -15.87 -13.23
C LYS A 498 -36.89 -17.30 -12.80
N THR A 499 -37.87 -18.18 -12.88
CA THR A 499 -37.67 -19.62 -12.62
C THR A 499 -36.74 -20.22 -13.68
N LEU A 500 -35.69 -20.91 -13.22
CA LEU A 500 -34.74 -21.60 -14.08
C LEU A 500 -35.39 -22.84 -14.69
N ALA A 501 -35.19 -23.03 -16.00
CA ALA A 501 -35.70 -24.21 -16.68
C ALA A 501 -34.88 -25.43 -16.24
N VAL A 502 -35.59 -26.51 -15.86
CA VAL A 502 -34.97 -27.79 -15.52
C VAL A 502 -34.68 -28.57 -16.81
N THR A 503 -33.46 -29.06 -16.98
CA THR A 503 -33.04 -29.85 -18.14
C THR A 503 -32.55 -31.23 -17.73
N THR A 504 -32.72 -32.20 -18.63
CA THR A 504 -32.19 -33.58 -18.48
C THR A 504 -30.83 -33.74 -19.14
N GLU A 505 -30.52 -32.89 -20.11
CA GLU A 505 -29.26 -32.80 -20.82
C GLU A 505 -28.83 -31.35 -20.97
N GLU A 506 -27.53 -31.10 -20.88
CA GLU A 506 -26.94 -29.78 -21.11
C GLU A 506 -25.54 -29.93 -21.71
N LYS A 507 -25.15 -28.99 -22.56
CA LYS A 507 -23.83 -28.99 -23.17
C LYS A 507 -22.87 -28.17 -22.29
N ASP A 508 -21.87 -28.84 -21.73
CA ASP A 508 -20.85 -28.25 -20.87
C ASP A 508 -19.46 -28.31 -21.51
N LEU A 509 -18.85 -27.16 -21.81
CA LEU A 509 -17.51 -27.05 -22.41
C LEU A 509 -17.31 -27.94 -23.65
N GLY A 510 -18.37 -28.16 -24.42
CA GLY A 510 -18.35 -29.00 -25.61
C GLY A 510 -18.84 -30.44 -25.41
N ILE A 511 -18.99 -30.89 -24.17
CA ILE A 511 -19.40 -32.24 -23.79
C ILE A 511 -20.88 -32.26 -23.39
N TRP A 512 -21.61 -33.29 -23.82
CA TRP A 512 -22.99 -33.48 -23.38
C TRP A 512 -23.04 -34.16 -22.02
N VAL A 513 -23.61 -33.47 -21.03
CA VAL A 513 -23.88 -34.02 -19.71
C VAL A 513 -25.34 -34.45 -19.67
N THR A 514 -25.60 -35.73 -19.47
CA THR A 514 -26.96 -36.29 -19.42
C THR A 514 -27.24 -36.90 -18.06
N ARG A 515 -28.52 -36.92 -17.67
CA ARG A 515 -28.97 -37.62 -16.46
C ARG A 515 -28.76 -39.13 -16.64
N ILE A 516 -28.05 -39.75 -15.69
CA ILE A 516 -27.86 -41.20 -15.57
C ILE A 516 -29.16 -41.87 -15.13
#